data_AF-D2SCI1-F1
#
_entry.id   AF-D2SCI1-F1
#
_cell.length_a   1.000
_cell.length_b   1.000
_cell.length_c   1.000
_cell.angle_alpha   90.00
_cell.angle_beta   90.00
_cell.angle_gamma   90.00
#
_symmetry.space_group_name_H-M   'P 1'
#
loop_
_entity.id
_entity.type
_entity.pdbx_description
1 polymer ?
#
loop_
_entity_poly.entity_id
_entity_poly.type
_entity_poly.pdbx_seq_one_letter_code
_entity_poly.pdbx_strand_id
1 'polypeptide(L)' 'MAMTLRTDDELDRALAALAAAEGTSRQEIIRRAVLERYERSGHAARVQESTGRLIDRWGDVLHRLGTV' A
#
# COMPACT_ATOMS: atom_id res chain seq x y z
N MET A 1 9.25 -11.45 18.46
CA MET A 1 8.83 -12.43 17.44
C MET A 1 9.76 -12.29 16.25
N ALA A 2 10.26 -13.40 15.69
CA ALA A 2 11.14 -13.39 14.53
C ALA A 2 10.39 -13.89 13.30
N MET A 3 10.66 -13.31 12.13
CA MET A 3 10.12 -13.71 10.85
C MET A 3 11.27 -14.19 9.96
N THR A 4 11.09 -15.34 9.32
CA THR A 4 12.04 -15.85 8.32
C THR A 4 11.43 -15.65 6.94
N LEU A 5 12.15 -14.99 6.04
CA LEU A 5 11.75 -14.73 4.66
C LEU A 5 12.68 -15.50 3.72
N ARG A 6 12.12 -16.19 2.72
CA ARG A 6 12.91 -16.75 1.64
C ARG A 6 13.17 -15.67 0.60
N THR A 7 14.44 -15.43 0.27
CA THR A 7 14.88 -14.45 -0.72
C THR A 7 15.35 -15.15 -2.00
N ASP A 8 15.34 -14.41 -3.10
CA ASP A 8 16.08 -14.72 -4.32
C ASP A 8 17.21 -13.71 -4.50
N ASP A 9 18.06 -13.94 -5.50
CA ASP A 9 19.25 -13.12 -5.78
C ASP A 9 18.92 -11.67 -6.15
N GLU A 10 17.71 -11.41 -6.67
CA GLU A 10 17.26 -10.07 -7.00
C GLU A 10 16.92 -9.31 -5.72
N LEU A 11 16.09 -9.90 -4.86
CA LEU A 11 15.69 -9.30 -3.59
C LEU A 11 16.89 -9.08 -2.67
N ASP A 12 17.83 -10.01 -2.62
CA ASP A 12 19.02 -9.86 -1.78
C ASP A 12 19.92 -8.71 -2.23
N ARG A 13 20.11 -8.53 -3.55
CA ARG A 13 20.88 -7.41 -4.10
C ARG A 13 20.18 -6.07 -3.84
N ALA A 14 18.87 -5.99 -4.05
CA ALA A 14 18.10 -4.79 -3.78
C ALA A 14 18.16 -4.39 -2.30
N LEU A 15 17.96 -5.33 -1.38
CA LEU A 15 18.03 -5.08 0.06
C LEU A 15 19.43 -4.67 0.50
N ALA A 16 20.48 -5.27 -0.07
CA ALA A 16 21.86 -4.87 0.22
C ALA A 16 22.14 -3.43 -0.21
N ALA A 17 21.72 -3.05 -1.42
CA ALA A 17 21.90 -1.69 -1.93
C ALA A 17 21.15 -0.66 -1.10
N LEU A 18 19.89 -0.92 -0.76
CA LEU A 18 19.07 -0.02 0.07
C LEU A 18 19.62 0.11 1.48
N ALA A 19 20.00 -1.01 2.12
CA ALA A 19 20.60 -1.00 3.44
C ALA A 19 21.89 -0.16 3.49
N ALA A 20 22.74 -0.28 2.46
CA ALA A 20 23.97 0.51 2.37
C ALA A 20 23.69 2.00 2.14
N ALA A 21 22.73 2.34 1.29
CA ALA A 21 22.35 3.71 0.99
C ALA A 21 21.70 4.42 2.20
N GLU A 22 20.85 3.72 2.95
CA GLU A 22 20.09 4.28 4.07
C GLU A 22 20.77 4.10 5.44
N GLY A 23 21.89 3.36 5.50
CA GLY A 23 22.60 3.08 6.75
C GLY A 23 21.76 2.28 7.76
N THR A 24 20.87 1.41 7.26
CA THR A 24 19.92 0.65 8.07
C THR A 24 19.99 -0.85 7.78
N SER A 25 19.31 -1.67 8.57
CA SER A 25 19.27 -3.12 8.35
C SER A 25 18.27 -3.50 7.24
N ARG A 26 18.52 -4.61 6.54
CA ARG A 26 17.58 -5.18 5.55
C ARG A 26 16.19 -5.45 6.15
N GLN A 27 16.14 -5.86 7.42
CA GLN A 27 14.89 -6.12 8.12
C GLN A 27 14.07 -4.84 8.33
N GLU A 28 14.72 -3.71 8.61
CA GLU A 28 14.05 -2.42 8.74
C GLU A 28 13.57 -1.89 7.37
N ILE A 29 14.33 -2.12 6.29
CA ILE A 29 13.86 -1.84 4.92
C ILE A 29 12.54 -2.60 4.65
N ILE A 30 12.53 -3.92 4.90
CA ILE A 30 11.33 -4.76 4.70
C ILE A 30 10.18 -4.26 5.57
N ARG A 31 10.44 -3.98 6.86
CA ARG A 31 9.40 -3.50 7.78
C ARG A 31 8.77 -2.21 7.29
N ARG A 32 9.56 -1.22 6.87
CA ARG A 32 9.06 0.05 6.32
C ARG A 32 8.26 -0.16 5.06
N ALA A 33 8.78 -0.95 4.11
CA ALA A 33 8.09 -1.24 2.85
C ALA A 33 6.72 -1.92 3.07
N VAL A 34 6.63 -2.85 4.03
CA VAL A 34 5.38 -3.52 4.39
C VAL A 34 4.39 -2.55 5.02
N LEU A 35 4.82 -1.74 5.99
CA LEU A 35 3.94 -0.77 6.66
C LEU A 35 3.45 0.30 5.67
N GLU A 36 4.33 0.82 4.83
CA GLU A 36 3.96 1.82 3.82
C GLU A 36 2.96 1.23 2.80
N ARG A 37 3.18 -0.01 2.36
CA ARG A 37 2.23 -0.71 1.48
C ARG A 37 0.88 -0.92 2.16
N TYR A 38 0.87 -1.28 3.44
CA TYR A 38 -0.34 -1.47 4.23
C TYR A 38 -1.12 -0.17 4.43
N GLU A 39 -0.43 0.93 4.71
CA GLU A 39 -1.05 2.25 4.84
C GLU A 39 -1.66 2.72 3.51
N ARG A 40 -0.94 2.51 2.41
CA ARG A 40 -1.44 2.82 1.05
C ARG A 40 -2.65 1.98 0.68
N SER A 41 -2.65 0.68 0.98
CA SER A 41 -3.81 -0.19 0.71
C SER A 41 -5.01 0.16 1.59
N GLY A 42 -4.78 0.49 2.87
CA GLY A 42 -5.82 0.93 3.79
C GLY A 42 -6.42 2.30 3.42
N HIS A 43 -5.63 3.23 2.87
CA HIS A 43 -6.15 4.49 2.34
C HIS A 43 -7.04 4.26 1.11
N ALA A 44 -6.58 3.46 0.14
CA ALA A 44 -7.38 3.13 -1.04
C ALA A 44 -8.69 2.41 -0.67
N ALA A 45 -8.64 1.45 0.26
CA ALA A 45 -9.83 0.75 0.75
C ALA A 45 -10.81 1.70 1.46
N ARG A 46 -10.32 2.63 2.30
CA ARG A 46 -11.18 3.64 2.96
C ARG A 46 -11.80 4.63 1.97
N VAL A 47 -11.06 5.02 0.94
CA VAL A 47 -11.58 5.86 -0.15
C VAL A 47 -12.64 5.12 -0.94
N GLN A 48 -12.38 3.87 -1.33
CA GLN A 48 -13.36 3.04 -2.05
C GLN A 48 -14.62 2.79 -1.21
N GLU A 49 -14.48 2.48 0.08
CA GLU A 49 -15.61 2.25 0.97
C GLU A 49 -16.44 3.53 1.19
N SER A 50 -15.79 4.68 1.37
CA SER A 50 -16.48 5.96 1.52
C SER A 50 -17.15 6.41 0.22
N THR A 51 -16.51 6.15 -0.91
CA THR A 51 -17.07 6.41 -2.24
C THR A 51 -18.24 5.47 -2.52
N GLY A 52 -18.15 4.20 -2.16
CA GLY A 52 -19.25 3.23 -2.24
C GLY A 52 -20.48 3.68 -1.45
N ARG A 53 -20.30 4.12 -0.19
CA ARG A 53 -21.38 4.70 0.62
C ARG A 53 -22.01 5.95 -0.01
N LEU A 54 -21.22 6.80 -0.66
CA LEU A 54 -21.71 8.01 -1.32
C LEU A 54 -22.42 7.70 -2.64
N ILE A 55 -21.93 6.72 -3.41
CA ILE A 55 -22.58 6.23 -4.64
C ILE A 55 -23.89 5.51 -4.30
N ASP A 56 -23.94 4.68 -3.27
CA ASP A 56 -25.19 4.05 -2.83
C ASP A 56 -26.23 5.08 -2.37
N ARG A 57 -25.78 6.16 -1.72
CA ARG A 57 -26.68 7.20 -1.19
C ARG A 57 -27.11 8.24 -2.24
N TRP A 58 -26.23 8.57 -3.19
CA TRP A 58 -26.44 9.66 -4.14
C TRP A 58 -26.39 9.21 -5.60
N GLY A 59 -26.38 7.91 -5.86
CA GLY A 59 -26.19 7.32 -7.19
C GLY A 59 -27.17 7.86 -8.23
N ASP A 60 -28.45 7.99 -7.88
CA ASP A 60 -29.47 8.55 -8.77
C ASP A 60 -29.25 10.03 -9.08
N VAL A 61 -28.76 10.80 -8.10
CA VAL A 61 -28.44 12.23 -8.27
C VAL A 61 -27.20 12.40 -9.15
N LEU A 62 -26.15 11.61 -8.89
CA LEU A 62 -24.93 11.61 -9.68
C LEU A 62 -25.19 11.16 -11.13
N HIS A 63 -26.04 10.14 -11.31
CA HIS A 63 -26.47 9.70 -12.64
C HIS A 63 -27.17 10.83 -13.38
N ARG A 64 -28.12 11.51 -12.73
CA ARG A 64 -28.86 12.61 -13.35
C ARG A 64 -28.00 13.85 -13.66
N LEU A 65 -26.94 14.09 -12.90
CA LEU A 65 -25.97 15.18 -13.15
C LEU A 65 -24.93 14.83 -14.23
N GLY A 66 -24.70 13.55 -14.51
CA GLY A 66 -23.75 13.09 -15.53
C GLY A 66 -24.34 12.87 -16.93
N THR A 67 -25.67 12.88 -17.06
CA THR A 67 -26.39 12.65 -18.32
C THR A 67 -26.87 13.95 -18.99
N VAL A 68 -26.32 15.11 -18.59
CA VAL A 68 -26.57 16.44 -19.20
C VAL A 68 -25.37 16.92 -20.01
#